data_AF-A0A0G4MJE9-F1
#
_entry.id   AF-A0A0G4MJE9-F1
#
_cell.length_a   1.000
_cell.length_b   1.000
_cell.length_c   1.000
_cell.angle_alpha   90.00
_cell.angle_beta   90.00
_cell.angle_gamma   90.00
#
_symmetry.space_group_name_H-M   'P 1'
#
loop_
_entity.id
_entity.type
_entity.pdbx_description
1 polymer ?
#
loop_
_entity_poly.entity_id
_entity_poly.type
_entity_poly.pdbx_seq_one_letter_code
_entity_poly.pdbx_strand_id
1 'polypeptide(L)'
;RSLAVSPDGEWLASGGDDCTVRLWHLRTGRQEWMAKISLDEAVNAVRWRPSKETFILAAAAGEDIFLIVPPRGADGIDKASRDIIDAGFGYATNGAQPSATGTTKEPPAKWTRPGAKLEDQGVLLKVTVR
;
A
#
# COMPACT_ATOMS: atom_id res chain seq x y z
N ARG A 1 11.22 9.58 6.38
CA ARG A 1 11.79 9.62 4.99
C ARG A 1 12.26 8.24 4.55
N SER A 2 11.85 7.80 3.36
CA SER A 2 12.18 6.47 2.83
C SER A 2 12.24 6.46 1.30
N LEU A 3 12.94 5.49 0.72
CA LEU A 3 12.99 5.27 -0.72
C LEU A 3 13.07 3.77 -1.05
N ALA A 4 12.61 3.40 -2.24
CA ALA A 4 12.76 2.05 -2.78
C ALA A 4 12.69 2.04 -4.32
N VAL A 5 13.61 1.32 -4.96
CA VAL A 5 13.57 1.06 -6.41
C VAL A 5 12.66 -0.14 -6.68
N SER A 6 11.85 -0.05 -7.74
CA SER A 6 10.96 -1.13 -8.16
C SER A 6 11.73 -2.37 -8.61
N PRO A 7 11.13 -3.58 -8.58
CA PRO A 7 11.80 -4.82 -8.96
C PRO A 7 12.23 -4.87 -10.44
N ASP A 8 11.53 -4.13 -11.31
CA ASP A 8 11.89 -3.97 -12.73
C ASP A 8 13.04 -2.97 -12.95
N GLY A 9 13.38 -2.15 -11.94
CA GLY A 9 14.41 -1.12 -12.03
C GLY A 9 13.99 0.16 -12.78
N GLU A 10 12.71 0.31 -13.15
CA GLU A 10 12.24 1.45 -13.93
C GLU A 10 11.73 2.62 -13.07
N TRP A 11 11.33 2.33 -11.83
CA TRP A 11 10.66 3.27 -10.95
C TRP A 11 11.36 3.43 -9.61
N LEU A 12 11.33 4.66 -9.08
CA LEU A 12 11.71 4.99 -7.72
C LEU A 12 10.46 5.42 -6.96
N ALA A 13 10.20 4.79 -5.82
CA ALA A 13 9.23 5.26 -4.83
C ALA A 13 9.95 6.06 -3.74
N SER A 14 9.32 7.14 -3.28
CA SER A 14 9.79 7.92 -2.14
C SER A 14 8.65 8.28 -1.19
N GLY A 15 8.92 8.24 0.11
CA GLY A 15 8.01 8.70 1.17
C GLY A 15 8.64 9.83 2.00
N GLY A 16 7.85 10.87 2.30
CA GLY A 16 8.32 12.08 2.95
C GLY A 16 7.51 12.55 4.16
N ASP A 17 8.02 13.60 4.80
CA ASP A 17 7.42 14.26 5.97
C ASP A 17 6.20 15.12 5.57
N ASP A 18 5.96 15.31 4.26
CA ASP A 18 4.76 15.95 3.70
C ASP A 18 3.54 15.01 3.59
N CYS A 19 3.65 13.82 4.21
CA CYS A 19 2.69 12.72 4.20
C CYS A 19 2.42 12.15 2.80
N THR A 20 3.32 12.36 1.84
CA THR A 20 3.15 11.90 0.46
C THR A 20 4.02 10.70 0.12
N VAL A 21 3.48 9.85 -0.76
CA VAL A 21 4.23 8.89 -1.54
C VAL A 21 4.31 9.43 -2.97
N ARG A 22 5.50 9.39 -3.55
CA ARG A 22 5.77 9.83 -4.93
C ARG A 22 6.41 8.71 -5.71
N LEU A 23 6.10 8.68 -7.00
CA LEU A 23 6.68 7.75 -7.96
C LEU A 23 7.41 8.52 -9.05
N TRP A 24 8.65 8.12 -9.31
CA TRP A 24 9.55 8.76 -10.24
C TRP A 24 9.98 7.75 -11.30
N HIS A 25 9.87 8.13 -12.58
CA HIS A 25 10.38 7.30 -13.67
C HIS A 25 11.88 7.54 -13.82
N LEU A 26 12.71 6.52 -13.57
CA LEU A 26 14.16 6.69 -13.47
C LEU A 26 14.81 7.13 -14.78
N ARG A 27 14.29 6.67 -15.93
CA ARG A 27 14.82 7.06 -17.25
C ARG A 27 14.60 8.53 -17.61
N THR A 28 13.47 9.11 -17.17
CA THR A 28 13.08 10.48 -17.55
C THR A 28 13.35 11.48 -16.44
N GLY A 29 13.55 11.01 -15.21
CA GLY A 29 13.69 11.85 -14.01
C GLY A 29 12.40 12.55 -13.57
N ARG A 30 11.25 12.22 -14.19
CA ARG A 30 9.98 12.90 -13.92
C ARG A 30 9.22 12.24 -12.78
N GLN A 31 8.54 13.06 -11.98
CA GLN A 31 7.52 12.59 -11.06
C GLN A 31 6.24 12.31 -11.85
N GLU A 32 5.86 11.04 -11.96
CA GLU A 32 4.71 10.62 -12.78
C GLU A 32 3.45 10.36 -11.94
N TRP A 33 3.61 10.21 -10.62
CA TRP A 33 2.50 9.97 -9.70
C TRP A 33 2.82 10.45 -8.28
N MET A 34 1.78 10.84 -7.54
CA MET A 34 1.85 11.23 -6.14
C MET A 34 0.49 11.00 -5.45
N ALA A 35 0.52 10.52 -4.22
CA ALA A 35 -0.65 10.50 -3.33
C ALA A 35 -0.28 10.96 -1.92
N LYS A 36 -1.16 11.73 -1.29
CA LYS A 36 -1.06 12.09 0.13
C LYS A 36 -1.87 11.06 0.93
N ILE A 37 -1.16 10.12 1.57
CA ILE A 37 -1.76 8.92 2.19
C ILE A 37 -2.16 9.12 3.65
N SER A 38 -1.60 10.13 4.31
CA SER A 38 -2.00 10.57 5.65
C SER A 38 -2.18 12.09 5.69
N LEU A 39 -2.92 12.60 6.69
CA LEU A 39 -3.15 14.03 6.87
C LEU A 39 -1.97 14.70 7.57
N ASP A 40 -1.42 14.05 8.58
CA ASP A 40 -0.42 14.58 9.52
C ASP A 40 0.74 13.62 9.81
N GLU A 41 0.62 12.33 9.47
CA GLU A 41 1.69 11.35 9.70
C GLU A 41 2.71 11.32 8.55
N ALA A 42 4.00 11.35 8.90
CA ALA A 42 5.09 11.22 7.94
C ALA A 42 5.17 9.79 7.37
N VAL A 43 5.56 9.67 6.10
CA VAL A 43 5.82 8.35 5.49
C VAL A 43 7.22 7.88 5.88
N ASN A 44 7.27 6.86 6.73
CA ASN A 44 8.50 6.36 7.35
C ASN A 44 9.13 5.18 6.60
N ALA A 45 8.31 4.39 5.91
CA ALA A 45 8.79 3.26 5.11
C ALA A 45 8.04 3.19 3.79
N VAL A 46 8.76 2.88 2.71
CA VAL A 46 8.17 2.45 1.43
C VAL A 46 8.90 1.19 0.94
N ARG A 47 8.18 0.17 0.51
CA ARG A 47 8.75 -1.10 0.03
C ARG A 47 7.92 -1.70 -1.10
N TRP A 48 8.57 -2.01 -2.21
CA TRP A 48 7.95 -2.75 -3.29
C TRP A 48 7.78 -4.22 -2.92
N ARG A 49 6.72 -4.85 -3.41
CA ARG A 49 6.65 -6.32 -3.51
C ARG A 49 7.79 -6.77 -4.41
N PRO A 50 8.62 -7.75 -4.02
CA PRO A 50 9.84 -8.12 -4.76
C PRO A 50 9.59 -8.96 -6.03
N SER A 51 8.43 -8.85 -6.68
CA SER A 51 8.07 -9.59 -7.90
C SER A 51 7.85 -8.63 -9.07
N LYS A 52 8.26 -9.03 -10.28
CA LYS A 52 8.00 -8.30 -11.53
C LYS A 52 6.59 -8.55 -12.10
N GLU A 53 5.86 -9.51 -11.54
CA GLU A 53 4.51 -9.87 -11.98
C GLU A 53 3.45 -8.90 -11.46
N THR A 54 3.83 -8.00 -10.55
CA THR A 54 2.93 -7.06 -9.89
C THR A 54 3.59 -5.73 -9.62
N PHE A 55 2.78 -4.72 -9.47
CA PHE A 55 3.16 -3.35 -9.18
C PHE A 55 2.60 -2.90 -7.84
N ILE A 56 2.92 -3.65 -6.77
CA ILE A 56 2.43 -3.37 -5.41
C ILE A 56 3.53 -2.68 -4.59
N LEU A 57 3.17 -1.54 -4.01
CA LEU A 57 3.99 -0.74 -3.10
C LEU A 57 3.33 -0.69 -1.73
N ALA A 58 4.07 -1.06 -0.68
CA ALA A 58 3.67 -0.83 0.69
C ALA A 58 4.25 0.49 1.20
N ALA A 59 3.46 1.28 1.92
CA ALA A 59 3.90 2.51 2.58
C ALA A 59 3.39 2.55 4.03
N ALA A 60 4.22 2.97 4.99
CA ALA A 60 3.83 3.08 6.39
C ALA A 60 3.87 4.54 6.88
N ALA A 61 2.80 4.98 7.54
CA ALA A 61 2.65 6.29 8.16
C ALA A 61 1.90 6.13 9.49
N GLY A 62 2.52 6.55 10.60
CA GLY A 62 1.99 6.26 11.95
C GLY A 62 1.77 4.76 12.18
N GLU A 63 0.57 4.41 12.64
CA GLU A 63 0.09 3.04 12.86
C GLU A 63 -0.44 2.36 11.58
N ASP A 64 -0.48 3.10 10.47
CA ASP A 64 -1.14 2.67 9.24
C ASP A 64 -0.14 2.20 8.19
N ILE A 65 -0.45 1.05 7.59
CA ILE A 65 0.23 0.51 6.42
C ILE A 65 -0.73 0.56 5.24
N PHE A 66 -0.30 1.16 4.15
CA PHE A 66 -1.05 1.30 2.91
C PHE A 66 -0.49 0.37 1.85
N LEU A 67 -1.37 -0.37 1.17
CA LEU A 67 -1.03 -1.14 -0.03
C LEU A 67 -1.52 -0.39 -1.26
N ILE A 68 -0.58 -0.08 -2.14
CA ILE A 68 -0.74 0.84 -3.25
C ILE A 68 -0.42 0.09 -4.54
N VAL A 69 -1.29 0.20 -5.54
CA VAL A 69 -1.05 -0.17 -6.94
C VAL A 69 -1.18 1.11 -7.76
N PRO A 70 -0.07 1.84 -7.98
CA PRO A 70 -0.11 3.06 -8.78
C PRO A 70 -0.60 2.72 -10.20
N PRO A 71 -1.43 3.57 -10.85
CA PRO A 71 -1.97 3.35 -12.19
C PRO A 71 -0.92 3.64 -13.29
N ARG A 72 0.25 3.01 -13.14
CA ARG A 72 1.46 3.20 -13.96
C ARG A 72 2.13 1.87 -14.30
N GLY A 73 1.62 0.74 -13.83
CA GLY A 73 2.08 -0.57 -14.28
C GLY A 73 1.65 -0.83 -15.72
N ALA A 74 2.31 -1.78 -16.37
CA ALA A 74 1.88 -2.22 -17.69
C ALA A 74 0.49 -2.85 -17.65
N ASP A 75 -0.26 -2.75 -18.75
CA ASP A 75 -1.56 -3.40 -18.90
C ASP A 75 -1.44 -4.90 -18.57
N GLY A 76 -2.33 -5.39 -17.69
CA GLY A 76 -2.29 -6.76 -17.17
C GLY A 76 -1.57 -6.90 -15.81
N ILE A 77 -0.46 -6.19 -15.60
CA ILE A 77 0.23 -6.16 -14.29
C ILE A 77 -0.64 -5.46 -13.25
N ASP A 78 -1.28 -4.35 -13.63
CA ASP A 78 -2.19 -3.61 -12.75
C ASP A 78 -3.37 -4.49 -12.29
N LYS A 79 -3.96 -5.25 -13.22
CA LYS A 79 -5.04 -6.19 -12.91
C LYS A 79 -4.56 -7.29 -11.97
N ALA A 80 -3.45 -7.96 -12.29
CA ALA A 80 -2.89 -9.01 -11.44
C ALA A 80 -2.55 -8.49 -10.02
N SER A 81 -2.08 -7.25 -9.92
CA SER A 81 -1.77 -6.61 -8.63
C SER A 81 -3.01 -6.35 -7.80
N ARG A 82 -4.08 -5.86 -8.42
CA ARG A 82 -5.40 -5.67 -7.78
C ARG A 82 -6.01 -6.98 -7.34
N ASP A 83 -5.97 -8.01 -8.20
CA ASP A 83 -6.49 -9.34 -7.88
C ASP A 83 -5.79 -9.93 -6.65
N ILE A 84 -4.47 -9.75 -6.50
CA ILE A 84 -3.72 -10.20 -5.31
C ILE A 84 -4.18 -9.45 -4.04
N ILE A 85 -4.35 -8.13 -4.13
CA ILE A 85 -4.79 -7.31 -3.00
C ILE A 85 -6.20 -7.70 -2.56
N ASP A 86 -7.11 -7.91 -3.52
CA ASP A 86 -8.51 -8.23 -3.25
C ASP A 86 -8.67 -9.67 -2.72
N ALA A 87 -7.89 -10.62 -3.25
CA ALA A 87 -7.87 -11.99 -2.73
C ALA A 87 -7.43 -12.04 -1.25
N GLY A 88 -6.41 -11.26 -0.88
CA GLY A 88 -5.92 -11.18 0.50
C GLY A 88 -6.91 -10.48 1.45
N PHE A 89 -7.62 -9.46 0.96
CA PHE A 89 -8.61 -8.72 1.76
C PHE A 89 -9.77 -9.59 2.25
N GLY A 90 -10.24 -10.54 1.44
CA GLY A 90 -11.34 -11.44 1.79
C GLY A 90 -11.04 -12.42 2.93
N TYR A 91 -9.76 -12.78 3.15
CA TYR A 91 -9.36 -13.63 4.27
C TYR A 91 -9.24 -12.88 5.60
N ALA A 92 -8.99 -11.57 5.55
CA ALA A 92 -8.79 -10.72 6.72
C ALA A 92 -10.11 -10.14 7.29
N THR A 93 -11.28 -10.63 6.85
CA THR A 93 -12.57 -10.14 7.39
C THR A 93 -12.54 -10.18 8.92
N ASN A 94 -12.94 -9.06 9.54
CA ASN A 94 -12.84 -8.74 10.97
C ASN A 94 -13.63 -9.67 11.91
N GLY A 95 -13.89 -10.92 11.53
CA GLY A 95 -14.46 -11.94 12.38
C GLY A 95 -13.46 -12.30 13.47
N ALA A 96 -13.83 -12.05 14.73
CA ALA A 96 -13.12 -12.60 15.87
C ALA A 96 -12.98 -14.12 15.69
N GLN A 97 -11.75 -14.63 15.69
CA GLN A 97 -11.56 -16.08 15.78
C GLN A 97 -12.09 -16.54 17.14
N PRO A 98 -13.00 -17.53 17.20
CA PRO A 98 -13.44 -18.09 18.47
C PRO A 98 -12.24 -18.67 19.21
N SER A 99 -11.86 -18.06 20.33
CA SER A 99 -10.91 -18.63 21.27
C SER A 99 -11.62 -19.70 22.10
N ALA A 100 -10.98 -20.85 22.31
CA ALA A 100 -11.49 -21.95 23.14
C ALA A 100 -11.70 -21.57 24.62
N THR A 101 -11.30 -20.37 25.06
CA THR A 101 -11.33 -19.90 26.45
C THR A 101 -12.30 -18.74 26.71
N GLY A 102 -13.24 -18.45 25.81
CA GLY A 102 -14.33 -17.49 26.08
C GLY A 102 -13.91 -16.01 26.22
N THR A 103 -12.64 -15.69 25.94
CA THR A 103 -12.14 -14.32 25.82
C THR A 103 -11.96 -13.96 24.35
N THR A 104 -12.69 -12.95 23.89
CA THR A 104 -12.57 -12.43 22.52
C THR A 104 -11.25 -11.67 22.40
N LYS A 105 -10.24 -12.27 21.77
CA LYS A 105 -8.97 -11.60 21.49
C LYS A 105 -9.18 -10.58 20.37
N GLU A 106 -8.87 -9.30 20.62
CA GLU A 106 -8.89 -8.28 19.58
C GLU A 106 -7.93 -8.66 18.43
N PRO A 107 -8.31 -8.42 17.17
CA PRO A 107 -7.47 -8.78 16.03
C PRO A 107 -6.17 -7.95 16.03
N PRO A 108 -5.03 -8.53 15.64
CA PRO A 108 -3.73 -7.86 15.67
C PRO A 108 -3.61 -6.69 14.68
N ALA A 109 -4.53 -6.61 13.70
CA ALA A 109 -4.60 -5.51 12.75
C ALA A 109 -6.03 -5.34 12.24
N LYS A 110 -6.39 -4.10 11.92
CA LYS A 110 -7.68 -3.76 11.30
C LYS A 110 -7.47 -3.44 9.82
N TRP A 111 -8.14 -4.20 8.95
CA TRP A 111 -8.07 -4.04 7.50
C TRP A 111 -9.27 -3.24 7.01
N THR A 112 -9.02 -2.19 6.22
CA THR A 112 -10.05 -1.28 5.70
C THR A 112 -9.72 -0.76 4.31
N ARG A 113 -10.74 -0.26 3.61
CA ARG A 113 -10.57 0.55 2.41
C ARG A 113 -10.34 2.02 2.83
N PRO A 114 -9.35 2.71 2.23
CA PRO A 114 -8.99 4.08 2.64
C PRO A 114 -9.95 5.16 2.13
N GLY A 115 -10.93 4.79 1.28
CA GLY A 115 -11.96 5.67 0.74
C GLY A 115 -11.75 5.98 -0.74
N ALA A 116 -12.85 6.32 -1.43
CA ALA A 116 -12.91 6.42 -2.89
C ALA A 116 -11.79 7.29 -3.50
N LYS A 117 -11.50 8.45 -2.90
CA LYS A 117 -10.46 9.35 -3.40
C LYS A 117 -9.07 8.69 -3.45
N LEU A 118 -8.72 7.93 -2.41
CA LEU A 118 -7.43 7.25 -2.32
C LEU A 118 -7.41 6.00 -3.20
N GLU A 119 -8.53 5.29 -3.29
CA GLU A 119 -8.70 4.12 -4.17
C GLU A 119 -8.57 4.50 -5.65
N ASP A 120 -9.16 5.61 -6.07
CA ASP A 120 -9.03 6.16 -7.43
C ASP A 120 -7.57 6.53 -7.76
N GLN A 121 -6.79 6.91 -6.75
CA GLN A 121 -5.34 7.17 -6.91
C GLN A 121 -4.51 5.89 -6.92
N GLY A 122 -5.10 4.72 -6.65
CA GLY A 122 -4.43 3.43 -6.58
C GLY A 122 -4.01 3.00 -5.17
N VAL A 123 -4.43 3.71 -4.11
CA VAL A 123 -4.21 3.30 -2.71
C VAL A 123 -5.39 2.42 -2.30
N LEU A 124 -5.19 1.11 -2.27
CA LEU A 124 -6.31 0.16 -2.27
C LEU A 124 -6.66 -0.40 -0.90
N LEU A 125 -5.69 -0.53 0.00
CA LEU A 125 -5.90 -1.03 1.35
C LEU A 125 -5.17 -0.21 2.38
N LYS A 126 -5.79 -0.12 3.56
CA LYS A 126 -5.24 0.42 4.78
C LYS A 126 -5.30 -0.64 5.88
N VAL A 127 -4.15 -0.89 6.48
CA VAL A 127 -3.97 -1.83 7.60
C VAL A 127 -3.51 -1.03 8.80
N THR A 128 -4.36 -0.90 9.82
CA THR A 128 -3.99 -0.24 11.09
C THR A 128 -3.46 -1.30 12.04
N VAL A 129 -2.21 -1.15 12.47
CA VAL A 129 -1.49 -2.06 13.39
C VAL A 129 -1.39 -1.37 14.75
N ARG A 130 -1.88 -2.02 15.82
CA ARG A 130 -1.79 -1.54 17.21
C ARG A 130 -0.72 -2.30 17.99
#